data_AF-A0AAP5I976-F1
#
_entry.id   AF-A0AAP5I976-F1
#
_cell.length_a   1.000
_cell.length_b   1.000
_cell.length_c   1.000
_cell.angle_alpha   90.00
_cell.angle_beta   90.00
_cell.angle_gamma   90.00
#
_symmetry.space_group_name_H-M   'P 1'
#
loop_
_entity.id
_entity.type
_entity.pdbx_description
1 polymer ?
#
loop_
_entity_poly.entity_id
_entity_poly.type
_entity_poly.pdbx_seq_one_letter_code
_entity_poly.pdbx_strand_id
1 'polypeptide(L)'
;MWDYTDKVLELFYNPKNQGVLEETGEEGVRIATGEVGSIACGDALRLHLKVKEDNDRILDARFQTFGCTSAIASSEALVELIKGLTLDEALKVSNKEIAEYLGGLPEAKMHCSVMGQEALEAAIYNYRGIPLASHEDDDEGTLICTCFGISEAKIRRVIRENNLLAAEEVTNYVKAGGGCGSCLAKIDDLITSVQQEVASAAKASTNGHQSQKPLNPVQKIALIQKVLDEEVRPVLIADGGDVELYDIEGDRIKVLLQGACGSCSSSMATLKHAIEARLRDRVSKDIVVEAVSP
;
A
#
# COMPACT_ATOMS: atom_id res chain seq x y z
N MET A 1 30.82 12.42 5.67
CA MET A 1 30.75 10.95 5.48
C MET A 1 29.62 10.49 6.38
N TRP A 2 28.63 9.77 5.85
CA TRP A 2 27.51 9.28 6.64
C TRP A 2 27.98 8.14 7.55
N ASP A 3 27.47 8.08 8.77
CA ASP A 3 27.76 7.00 9.70
C ASP A 3 26.77 5.87 9.43
N TYR A 4 27.23 4.84 8.72
CA TYR A 4 26.41 3.68 8.36
C TYR A 4 26.69 2.55 9.33
N THR A 5 25.66 1.75 9.58
CA THR A 5 25.83 0.50 10.33
C THR A 5 26.67 -0.49 9.54
N ASP A 6 27.33 -1.42 10.24
CA ASP A 6 28.06 -2.52 9.60
C ASP A 6 27.16 -3.31 8.65
N LYS A 7 25.87 -3.48 9.02
CA LYS A 7 24.89 -4.18 8.21
C LYS A 7 24.56 -3.44 6.91
N VAL A 8 24.44 -2.11 6.94
CA VAL A 8 24.28 -1.31 5.70
C VAL A 8 25.48 -1.52 4.77
N LEU A 9 26.69 -1.47 5.32
CA LEU A 9 27.91 -1.66 4.52
C LEU A 9 28.01 -3.09 3.98
N GLU A 10 27.66 -4.10 4.76
CA GLU A 10 27.64 -5.51 4.35
C GLU A 10 26.70 -5.72 3.14
N LEU A 11 25.45 -5.28 3.26
CA LEU A 11 24.45 -5.44 2.20
C LEU A 11 24.76 -4.59 0.97
N PHE A 12 25.48 -3.47 1.14
CA PHE A 12 25.98 -2.68 0.01
C PHE A 12 27.14 -3.35 -0.72
N TYR A 13 28.13 -3.89 -0.01
CA TYR A 13 29.30 -4.50 -0.64
C TYR A 13 29.00 -5.86 -1.25
N ASN A 14 28.08 -6.63 -0.64
CA ASN A 14 27.74 -7.99 -1.06
C ASN A 14 26.22 -8.22 -1.17
N PRO A 15 25.47 -7.46 -2.01
CA PRO A 15 24.05 -7.70 -2.21
C PRO A 15 23.85 -9.04 -2.92
N LYS A 16 23.03 -9.93 -2.33
CA LYS A 16 22.82 -11.29 -2.88
C LYS A 16 21.72 -11.32 -3.92
N ASN A 17 20.82 -10.34 -3.88
CA ASN A 17 19.57 -10.36 -4.62
C ASN A 17 19.53 -9.35 -5.77
N GLN A 18 20.67 -8.79 -6.15
CA GLN A 18 20.76 -7.91 -7.30
C GLN A 18 20.59 -8.71 -8.61
N GLY A 19 19.73 -8.24 -9.50
CA GLY A 19 19.48 -8.88 -10.79
C GLY A 19 18.04 -8.74 -11.27
N VAL A 20 17.71 -9.51 -12.30
CA VAL A 20 16.40 -9.57 -12.94
C VAL A 20 15.83 -10.98 -12.75
N LEU A 21 14.50 -11.07 -12.61
CA LEU A 21 13.78 -12.33 -12.77
C LEU A 21 13.08 -12.32 -14.12
N GLU A 22 13.34 -13.34 -14.92
CA GLU A 22 12.70 -13.54 -16.22
C GLU A 22 11.54 -14.53 -16.09
N GLU A 23 10.55 -14.39 -16.97
CA GLU A 23 9.47 -15.38 -17.06
C GLU A 23 10.02 -16.73 -17.50
N THR A 24 9.78 -17.74 -16.68
CA THR A 24 10.29 -19.11 -16.88
C THR A 24 9.27 -20.02 -17.56
N GLY A 25 8.02 -19.59 -17.71
CA GLY A 25 6.92 -20.42 -18.22
C GLY A 25 6.50 -21.56 -17.26
N GLU A 26 6.96 -21.53 -16.01
CA GLU A 26 6.52 -22.45 -14.96
C GLU A 26 5.03 -22.26 -14.67
N GLU A 27 4.26 -23.36 -14.70
CA GLU A 27 2.81 -23.32 -14.47
C GLU A 27 2.48 -22.86 -13.04
N GLY A 28 1.55 -21.93 -12.89
CA GLY A 28 1.14 -21.37 -11.60
C GLY A 28 2.16 -20.42 -10.97
N VAL A 29 3.13 -19.92 -11.74
CA VAL A 29 4.12 -18.94 -11.29
C VAL A 29 4.18 -17.76 -12.25
N ARG A 30 4.10 -16.55 -11.68
CA ARG A 30 4.13 -15.29 -12.42
C ARG A 30 5.22 -14.38 -11.89
N ILE A 31 5.82 -13.59 -12.78
CA ILE A 31 6.72 -12.51 -12.40
C ILE A 31 5.94 -11.21 -12.34
N ALA A 32 6.08 -10.48 -11.23
CA ALA A 32 5.56 -9.13 -11.08
C ALA A 32 6.70 -8.14 -10.96
N THR A 33 6.57 -6.97 -11.59
CA THR A 33 7.62 -5.94 -11.57
C THR A 33 7.04 -4.60 -11.14
N GLY A 34 7.73 -3.92 -10.23
CA GLY A 34 7.42 -2.57 -9.79
C GLY A 34 8.62 -1.65 -10.03
N GLU A 35 8.38 -0.46 -10.59
CA GLU A 35 9.40 0.53 -10.89
C GLU A 35 9.06 1.86 -10.23
N VAL A 36 10.04 2.45 -9.54
CA VAL A 36 9.91 3.73 -8.86
C VAL A 36 11.19 4.55 -9.00
N GLY A 37 11.05 5.88 -8.89
CA GLY A 37 12.16 6.81 -9.04
C GLY A 37 12.55 7.05 -10.50
N SER A 38 13.64 7.78 -10.70
CA SER A 38 14.14 8.13 -12.03
C SER A 38 15.64 8.32 -11.99
N ILE A 39 16.33 7.86 -13.03
CA ILE A 39 17.76 8.09 -13.20
C ILE A 39 18.07 9.60 -13.20
N ALA A 40 17.15 10.42 -13.71
CA ALA A 40 17.29 11.88 -13.73
C ALA A 40 17.32 12.51 -12.32
N CYS A 41 16.62 11.92 -11.34
CA CYS A 41 16.59 12.41 -9.96
C CYS A 41 17.65 11.74 -9.06
N GLY A 42 18.48 10.87 -9.64
CA GLY A 42 19.64 10.25 -9.01
C GLY A 42 19.35 8.97 -8.23
N ASP A 43 18.09 8.53 -8.14
CA ASP A 43 17.71 7.26 -7.52
C ASP A 43 16.57 6.59 -8.31
N ALA A 44 16.72 5.31 -8.64
CA ALA A 44 15.70 4.48 -9.28
C ALA A 44 15.78 3.03 -8.76
N LEU A 45 14.63 2.38 -8.65
CA LEU A 45 14.52 0.99 -8.20
C LEU A 45 13.48 0.25 -9.03
N ARG A 46 13.92 -0.87 -9.60
CA ARG A 46 13.06 -1.90 -10.18
C ARG A 46 13.10 -3.13 -9.30
N LEU A 47 11.95 -3.54 -8.78
CA LEU A 47 11.79 -4.74 -7.97
C LEU A 47 11.04 -5.80 -8.76
N HIS A 48 11.55 -7.03 -8.75
CA HIS A 48 10.95 -8.20 -9.37
C HIS A 48 10.55 -9.20 -8.29
N LEU A 49 9.33 -9.71 -8.37
CA LEU A 49 8.78 -10.75 -7.50
C LEU A 49 8.44 -11.98 -8.33
N LYS A 50 8.92 -13.16 -7.94
CA LYS A 50 8.44 -14.46 -8.44
C LYS A 50 7.35 -14.95 -7.50
N VAL A 51 6.10 -14.91 -7.95
CA VAL A 51 4.91 -15.18 -7.14
C VAL A 51 4.27 -16.48 -7.56
N LYS A 52 3.93 -17.31 -6.58
CA LYS A 52 3.12 -18.52 -6.78
C LYS A 52 1.63 -18.14 -6.72
N GLU A 53 0.89 -18.43 -7.79
CA GLU A 53 -0.49 -17.93 -7.98
C GLU A 53 -1.53 -18.62 -7.08
N ASP A 54 -1.24 -19.83 -6.59
CA ASP A 54 -2.20 -20.59 -5.78
C ASP A 54 -2.43 -20.00 -4.38
N ASN A 55 -1.46 -19.26 -3.86
CA ASN A 55 -1.49 -18.70 -2.51
C ASN A 55 -0.82 -17.33 -2.39
N ASP A 56 -0.55 -16.68 -3.53
CA ASP A 56 0.08 -15.37 -3.61
C ASP A 56 1.42 -15.29 -2.85
N ARG A 57 2.19 -16.37 -2.82
CA ARG A 57 3.46 -16.43 -2.06
C ARG A 57 4.65 -16.00 -2.91
N ILE A 58 5.48 -15.13 -2.36
CA ILE A 58 6.74 -14.69 -2.95
C ILE A 58 7.77 -15.81 -2.80
N LEU A 59 8.08 -16.51 -3.89
CA LEU A 59 9.06 -17.59 -3.94
C LEU A 59 10.50 -17.05 -3.99
N ASP A 60 10.69 -15.99 -4.77
CA ASP A 60 11.95 -15.29 -4.89
C ASP A 60 11.71 -13.83 -5.24
N ALA A 61 12.70 -12.98 -4.98
CA ALA A 61 12.67 -11.59 -5.36
C ALA A 61 14.08 -11.11 -5.74
N ARG A 62 14.15 -10.20 -6.70
CA ARG A 62 15.40 -9.57 -7.17
C ARG A 62 15.16 -8.09 -7.43
N PHE A 63 16.23 -7.32 -7.42
CA PHE A 63 16.15 -5.90 -7.69
C PHE A 63 17.26 -5.39 -8.62
N GLN A 64 16.94 -4.33 -9.34
CA GLN A 64 17.91 -3.46 -9.99
C GLN A 64 17.75 -2.07 -9.41
N THR A 65 18.83 -1.46 -8.94
CA THR A 65 18.78 -0.10 -8.41
C THR A 65 19.94 0.74 -8.94
N PHE A 66 19.63 1.99 -9.22
CA PHE A 66 20.59 3.05 -9.44
C PHE A 66 20.44 4.02 -8.27
N GLY A 67 21.50 4.23 -7.51
CA GLY A 67 21.42 5.11 -6.34
C GLY A 67 22.63 4.99 -5.42
N CYS A 68 22.51 5.59 -4.24
CA CYS A 68 23.59 5.60 -3.24
C CYS A 68 23.69 4.29 -2.45
N THR A 69 24.69 4.19 -1.57
CA THR A 69 24.89 3.05 -0.63
C THR A 69 23.61 2.62 0.07
N SER A 70 22.83 3.59 0.59
CA SER A 70 21.56 3.31 1.26
C SER A 70 20.50 2.74 0.33
N ALA A 71 20.48 3.11 -0.95
CA ALA A 71 19.51 2.57 -1.91
C ALA A 71 19.73 1.07 -2.11
N ILE A 72 20.97 0.65 -2.38
CA ILE A 72 21.33 -0.77 -2.55
C ILE A 72 21.05 -1.56 -1.27
N ALA A 73 21.47 -1.05 -0.11
CA ALA A 73 21.25 -1.73 1.17
C ALA A 73 19.76 -1.85 1.52
N SER A 74 18.96 -0.80 1.29
CA SER A 74 17.51 -0.84 1.52
C SER A 74 16.78 -1.79 0.57
N SER A 75 17.18 -1.86 -0.71
CA SER A 75 16.60 -2.81 -1.66
C SER A 75 16.95 -4.26 -1.31
N GLU A 76 18.19 -4.54 -0.91
CA GLU A 76 18.60 -5.86 -0.45
C GLU A 76 17.85 -6.27 0.83
N ALA A 77 17.76 -5.36 1.82
CA ALA A 77 17.01 -5.58 3.05
C ALA A 77 15.53 -5.88 2.80
N LEU A 78 14.88 -5.10 1.92
CA LEU A 78 13.50 -5.33 1.50
C LEU A 78 13.32 -6.74 0.95
N VAL A 79 14.18 -7.16 0.04
CA VAL A 79 14.08 -8.48 -0.59
C VAL A 79 14.24 -9.61 0.43
N GLU A 80 15.17 -9.47 1.38
CA GLU A 80 15.33 -10.46 2.46
C GLU A 80 14.10 -10.50 3.40
N LEU A 81 13.43 -9.37 3.63
CA LEU A 81 12.23 -9.30 4.48
C LEU A 81 10.99 -9.95 3.83
N ILE A 82 10.81 -9.81 2.51
CA ILE A 82 9.56 -10.22 1.84
C ILE A 82 9.58 -11.66 1.30
N LYS A 83 10.76 -12.27 1.14
CA LYS A 83 10.87 -13.63 0.61
C LYS A 83 10.14 -14.63 1.49
N GLY A 84 9.28 -15.43 0.88
CA GLY A 84 8.48 -16.44 1.56
C GLY A 84 7.22 -15.91 2.22
N LEU A 85 6.96 -14.60 2.20
CA LEU A 85 5.69 -14.01 2.60
C LEU A 85 4.65 -14.11 1.49
N THR A 86 3.38 -14.04 1.86
CA THR A 86 2.29 -13.76 0.91
C THR A 86 2.29 -12.28 0.49
N LEU A 87 1.65 -11.94 -0.63
CA LEU A 87 1.56 -10.54 -1.07
C LEU A 87 0.89 -9.64 -0.02
N ASP A 88 -0.13 -10.12 0.69
CA ASP A 88 -0.81 -9.34 1.74
C ASP A 88 0.04 -9.15 3.00
N GLU A 89 0.91 -10.10 3.32
CA GLU A 89 1.89 -9.94 4.40
C GLU A 89 3.01 -8.99 3.99
N ALA A 90 3.51 -9.14 2.76
CA ALA A 90 4.54 -8.26 2.20
C ALA A 90 4.07 -6.80 2.15
N LEU A 91 2.80 -6.54 1.77
CA LEU A 91 2.21 -5.19 1.78
C LEU A 91 2.21 -4.49 3.16
N LYS A 92 2.43 -5.23 4.25
CA LYS A 92 2.53 -4.64 5.60
C LYS A 92 3.93 -4.15 5.92
N VAL A 93 4.95 -4.59 5.16
CA VAL A 93 6.35 -4.20 5.36
C VAL A 93 6.48 -2.71 5.06
N SER A 94 6.82 -1.96 6.08
CA SER A 94 6.98 -0.51 6.05
C SER A 94 8.43 -0.08 5.84
N ASN A 95 8.62 1.18 5.44
CA ASN A 95 9.93 1.82 5.35
C ASN A 95 10.69 1.77 6.70
N LYS A 96 9.96 1.84 7.81
CA LYS A 96 10.52 1.71 9.16
C LYS A 96 11.09 0.32 9.40
N GLU A 97 10.39 -0.73 9.03
CA GLU A 97 10.89 -2.11 9.15
C GLU A 97 12.13 -2.35 8.28
N ILE A 98 12.19 -1.75 7.09
CA ILE A 98 13.40 -1.80 6.24
C ILE A 98 14.58 -1.10 6.93
N ALA A 99 14.36 0.11 7.48
CA ALA A 99 15.39 0.86 8.18
C ALA A 99 15.83 0.15 9.47
N GLU A 100 14.89 -0.40 10.24
CA GLU A 100 15.15 -1.18 11.46
C GLU A 100 15.92 -2.46 11.15
N TYR A 101 15.59 -3.16 10.07
CA TYR A 101 16.34 -4.33 9.61
C TYR A 101 17.80 -3.96 9.34
N LEU A 102 18.08 -2.78 8.82
CA LEU A 102 19.43 -2.26 8.58
C LEU A 102 20.16 -1.82 9.87
N GLY A 103 19.51 -1.87 11.03
CA GLY A 103 20.03 -1.32 12.29
C GLY A 103 19.90 0.20 12.38
N GLY A 104 19.07 0.79 11.52
CA GLY A 104 18.90 2.22 11.34
C GLY A 104 19.52 2.73 10.05
N LEU A 105 19.04 3.89 9.61
CA LEU A 105 19.61 4.69 8.54
C LEU A 105 19.85 6.11 9.05
N PRO A 106 20.90 6.81 8.57
CA PRO A 106 21.02 8.24 8.75
C PRO A 106 19.74 8.93 8.28
N GLU A 107 19.28 9.93 9.03
CA GLU A 107 17.99 10.58 8.77
C GLU A 107 17.89 11.08 7.32
N ALA A 108 18.94 11.75 6.83
CA ALA A 108 19.05 12.25 5.45
C ALA A 108 19.08 11.17 4.35
N LYS A 109 18.94 9.89 4.72
CA LYS A 109 18.88 8.73 3.81
C LYS A 109 17.60 7.93 3.96
N MET A 110 16.65 8.38 4.77
CA MET A 110 15.38 7.67 4.98
C MET A 110 14.58 7.49 3.70
N HIS A 111 14.72 8.36 2.69
CA HIS A 111 14.06 8.20 1.40
C HIS A 111 14.35 6.87 0.70
N CYS A 112 15.51 6.25 0.95
CA CYS A 112 15.87 4.95 0.37
C CYS A 112 14.97 3.83 0.89
N SER A 113 14.56 3.91 2.16
CA SER A 113 13.60 2.98 2.75
C SER A 113 12.18 3.20 2.21
N VAL A 114 11.78 4.46 2.00
CA VAL A 114 10.46 4.81 1.42
C VAL A 114 10.37 4.31 -0.02
N MET A 115 11.41 4.53 -0.82
CA MET A 115 11.48 4.04 -2.19
C MET A 115 11.38 2.50 -2.26
N GLY A 116 11.99 1.78 -1.32
CA GLY A 116 11.86 0.33 -1.20
C GLY A 116 10.41 -0.11 -0.99
N GLN A 117 9.72 0.48 -0.02
CA GLN A 117 8.30 0.20 0.22
C GLN A 117 7.44 0.51 -1.01
N GLU A 118 7.67 1.65 -1.66
CA GLU A 118 6.92 2.05 -2.86
C GLU A 118 7.14 1.08 -4.03
N ALA A 119 8.36 0.57 -4.23
CA ALA A 119 8.65 -0.43 -5.25
C ALA A 119 7.91 -1.75 -5.00
N LEU A 120 7.77 -2.14 -3.73
CA LEU A 120 7.00 -3.32 -3.34
C LEU A 120 5.51 -3.12 -3.63
N GLU A 121 4.93 -2.00 -3.19
CA GLU A 121 3.54 -1.63 -3.48
C GLU A 121 3.30 -1.66 -5.00
N ALA A 122 4.21 -1.07 -5.78
CA ALA A 122 4.14 -1.06 -7.24
C ALA A 122 4.14 -2.47 -7.84
N ALA A 123 5.06 -3.34 -7.42
CA ALA A 123 5.14 -4.71 -7.93
C ALA A 123 3.87 -5.51 -7.62
N ILE A 124 3.32 -5.35 -6.42
CA ILE A 124 2.12 -6.07 -5.99
C ILE A 124 0.87 -5.56 -6.69
N TYR A 125 0.73 -4.25 -6.90
CA TYR A 125 -0.40 -3.69 -7.63
C TYR A 125 -0.38 -4.09 -9.10
N ASN A 126 0.81 -4.11 -9.73
CA ASN A 126 0.98 -4.64 -11.06
C ASN A 126 0.51 -6.10 -11.14
N TYR A 127 0.95 -6.96 -10.21
CA TYR A 127 0.51 -8.36 -10.14
C TYR A 127 -1.02 -8.50 -10.04
N ARG A 128 -1.67 -7.63 -9.25
CA ARG A 128 -3.13 -7.62 -9.02
C ARG A 128 -3.92 -6.98 -10.15
N GLY A 129 -3.27 -6.45 -11.19
CA GLY A 129 -3.93 -5.72 -12.27
C GLY A 129 -4.58 -4.42 -11.81
N ILE A 130 -4.18 -3.90 -10.65
CA ILE A 130 -4.62 -2.58 -10.17
C ILE A 130 -3.83 -1.58 -11.00
N PRO A 131 -4.50 -0.67 -11.74
CA PRO A 131 -3.79 0.40 -12.44
C PRO A 131 -2.97 1.16 -11.41
N LEU A 132 -1.65 1.00 -11.49
CA LEU A 132 -0.75 1.97 -10.91
C LEU A 132 -1.08 3.25 -11.66
N ALA A 133 -1.73 4.20 -11.01
CA ALA A 133 -1.81 5.56 -11.54
C ALA A 133 -0.38 5.92 -11.93
N SER A 134 -0.15 5.95 -13.24
CA SER A 134 1.14 5.72 -13.84
C SER A 134 2.07 6.85 -13.42
N HIS A 135 3.19 6.50 -12.80
CA HIS A 135 4.31 7.38 -12.47
C HIS A 135 4.97 8.04 -13.71
N GLU A 136 4.34 7.98 -14.89
CA GLU A 136 4.81 8.65 -16.10
C GLU A 136 3.93 9.83 -16.52
N ASP A 137 2.65 9.94 -16.11
CA ASP A 137 1.81 11.06 -16.56
C ASP A 137 0.80 11.65 -15.56
N ASP A 138 0.42 11.00 -14.44
CA ASP A 138 -0.57 11.61 -13.53
C ASP A 138 -0.36 11.18 -12.06
N ASP A 139 0.38 12.04 -11.34
CA ASP A 139 0.01 12.36 -9.96
C ASP A 139 -1.47 12.78 -9.95
N GLU A 140 -2.40 11.95 -9.49
CA GLU A 140 -3.80 12.35 -9.19
C GLU A 140 -3.89 13.38 -8.02
N GLY A 141 -2.79 14.04 -7.66
CA GLY A 141 -2.72 15.07 -6.64
C GLY A 141 -1.83 16.24 -7.07
N THR A 142 -2.16 17.43 -6.59
CA THR A 142 -1.38 18.66 -6.80
C THR A 142 0.13 18.39 -6.61
N LEU A 143 0.92 18.61 -7.66
CA LEU A 143 2.38 18.56 -7.58
C LEU A 143 2.88 19.65 -6.62
N ILE A 144 3.57 19.22 -5.56
CA ILE A 144 4.12 20.13 -4.55
C ILE A 144 5.59 20.41 -4.85
N CYS A 145 6.37 19.38 -5.21
CA CYS A 145 7.76 19.52 -5.60
C CYS A 145 7.99 19.14 -7.06
N THR A 146 8.08 20.14 -7.93
CA THR A 146 8.34 19.91 -9.36
C THR A 146 9.75 19.37 -9.63
N CYS A 147 10.75 19.71 -8.81
CA CYS A 147 12.12 19.24 -9.01
C CYS A 147 12.27 17.72 -8.94
N PHE A 148 11.47 17.06 -8.11
CA PHE A 148 11.55 15.63 -7.86
C PHE A 148 10.24 14.89 -8.17
N GLY A 149 9.26 15.57 -8.79
CA GLY A 149 7.96 14.98 -9.13
C GLY A 149 7.22 14.42 -7.91
N ILE A 150 7.13 15.19 -6.82
CA ILE A 150 6.48 14.74 -5.58
C ILE A 150 5.13 15.46 -5.40
N SER A 151 4.05 14.69 -5.37
CA SER A 151 2.70 15.17 -5.10
C SER A 151 2.40 15.39 -3.62
N GLU A 152 1.35 16.18 -3.40
CA GLU A 152 0.74 16.41 -2.09
C GLU A 152 0.33 15.11 -1.40
N ALA A 153 -0.28 14.18 -2.14
CA ALA A 153 -0.74 12.90 -1.62
C ALA A 153 0.43 12.10 -1.01
N LYS A 154 1.56 12.03 -1.71
CA LYS A 154 2.78 11.36 -1.23
C LYS A 154 3.34 12.03 0.03
N ILE A 155 3.45 13.36 0.04
CA ILE A 155 3.94 14.11 1.21
C ILE A 155 3.04 13.85 2.43
N ARG A 156 1.72 13.98 2.27
CA ARG A 156 0.76 13.75 3.36
C ARG A 156 0.82 12.32 3.89
N ARG A 157 0.92 11.32 3.01
CA ARG A 157 1.07 9.91 3.40
C ARG A 157 2.28 9.73 4.30
N VAL A 158 3.45 10.17 3.84
CA VAL A 158 4.72 9.97 4.55
C VAL A 158 4.76 10.73 5.87
N ILE A 159 4.20 11.94 5.94
CA ILE A 159 4.04 12.69 7.20
C ILE A 159 3.23 11.87 8.21
N ARG A 160 2.10 11.28 7.81
CA ARG A 160 1.24 10.49 8.71
C ARG A 160 1.92 9.22 9.19
N GLU A 161 2.52 8.47 8.27
CA GLU A 161 3.13 7.17 8.57
C GLU A 161 4.36 7.31 9.48
N ASN A 162 5.11 8.40 9.31
CA ASN A 162 6.36 8.65 10.02
C ASN A 162 6.26 9.68 11.14
N ASN A 163 5.09 10.34 11.30
CA ASN A 163 4.84 11.40 12.28
C ASN A 163 5.86 12.55 12.16
N LEU A 164 6.05 13.04 10.93
CA LEU A 164 7.03 14.10 10.64
C LEU A 164 6.49 15.47 11.06
N LEU A 165 7.34 16.29 11.66
CA LEU A 165 6.96 17.57 12.28
C LEU A 165 7.69 18.77 11.67
N ALA A 166 8.70 18.56 10.83
CA ALA A 166 9.46 19.61 10.16
C ALA A 166 9.67 19.32 8.66
N ALA A 167 9.76 20.39 7.85
CA ALA A 167 9.99 20.26 6.40
C ALA A 167 11.34 19.58 6.06
N GLU A 168 12.35 19.70 6.91
CA GLU A 168 13.62 19.00 6.75
C GLU A 168 13.43 17.48 6.86
N GLU A 169 12.63 17.01 7.83
CA GLU A 169 12.32 15.58 7.97
C GLU A 169 11.55 15.08 6.74
N VAL A 170 10.59 15.86 6.23
CA VAL A 170 9.89 15.52 4.97
C VAL A 170 10.88 15.44 3.81
N THR A 171 11.82 16.38 3.72
CA THR A 171 12.89 16.37 2.71
C THR A 171 13.72 15.08 2.81
N ASN A 172 14.06 14.66 4.02
CA ASN A 172 14.85 13.46 4.29
C ASN A 172 14.12 12.16 3.88
N TYR A 173 12.79 12.14 3.88
CA TYR A 173 11.99 10.96 3.53
C TYR A 173 11.50 10.92 2.07
N VAL A 174 11.27 12.07 1.43
CA VAL A 174 10.73 12.11 0.04
C VAL A 174 11.52 12.97 -0.93
N LYS A 175 12.66 13.55 -0.51
CA LYS A 175 13.52 14.48 -1.28
C LYS A 175 12.86 15.83 -1.63
N ALA A 176 11.54 15.98 -1.48
CA ALA A 176 10.83 17.23 -1.70
C ALA A 176 11.42 18.37 -0.87
N GLY A 177 11.78 19.48 -1.50
CA GLY A 177 12.40 20.64 -0.83
C GLY A 177 13.94 20.65 -0.87
N GLY A 178 14.60 19.52 -1.13
CA GLY A 178 16.07 19.43 -1.15
C GLY A 178 16.77 19.98 -2.40
N GLY A 179 16.00 20.40 -3.41
CA GLY A 179 16.50 20.90 -4.69
C GLY A 179 16.62 22.43 -4.71
N CYS A 180 15.55 23.11 -5.15
CA CYS A 180 15.49 24.58 -5.17
C CYS A 180 14.87 25.19 -3.90
N GLY A 181 14.30 24.38 -3.00
CA GLY A 181 13.66 24.83 -1.76
C GLY A 181 12.31 25.56 -1.91
N SER A 182 11.81 25.79 -3.13
CA SER A 182 10.61 26.62 -3.34
C SER A 182 9.32 26.04 -2.77
N CYS A 183 9.27 24.73 -2.52
CA CYS A 183 8.10 24.05 -1.96
C CYS A 183 8.14 23.91 -0.43
N LEU A 184 9.21 24.35 0.26
CA LEU A 184 9.36 24.17 1.71
C LEU A 184 8.22 24.81 2.51
N ALA A 185 7.80 26.03 2.16
CA ALA A 185 6.66 26.68 2.80
C ALA A 185 5.35 25.88 2.63
N LYS A 186 5.12 25.31 1.44
CA LYS A 186 3.95 24.43 1.21
C LYS A 186 4.05 23.15 2.03
N ILE A 187 5.26 22.61 2.19
CA ILE A 187 5.47 21.42 3.03
C ILE A 187 5.11 21.72 4.49
N ASP A 188 5.51 22.88 5.03
CA ASP A 188 5.11 23.32 6.38
C ASP A 188 3.58 23.43 6.54
N ASP A 189 2.90 23.99 5.52
CA ASP A 189 1.44 24.06 5.50
C ASP A 189 0.81 22.65 5.53
N LEU A 190 1.36 21.71 4.76
CA LEU A 190 0.88 20.32 4.73
C LEU A 190 1.11 19.60 6.06
N ILE A 191 2.26 19.79 6.70
CA ILE A 191 2.54 19.24 8.04
C ILE A 191 1.48 19.74 9.02
N THR A 192 1.22 21.05 9.02
CA THR A 192 0.21 21.67 9.89
C THR A 192 -1.19 21.10 9.62
N SER A 193 -1.58 20.99 8.35
CA SER A 193 -2.86 20.40 7.94
C SER A 193 -3.00 18.95 8.45
N VAL A 194 -1.98 18.13 8.24
CA VAL A 194 -1.99 16.72 8.67
C VAL A 194 -2.07 16.60 10.19
N GLN A 195 -1.33 17.42 10.93
CA GLN A 195 -1.40 17.43 12.40
C GLN A 195 -2.79 17.82 12.91
N GLN A 196 -3.44 18.80 12.28
CA GLN A 196 -4.82 19.18 12.61
C GLN A 196 -5.81 18.05 12.30
N GLU A 197 -5.67 17.37 11.16
CA GLU A 197 -6.47 16.18 10.80
C GLU A 197 -6.29 15.05 11.82
N VAL A 198 -5.05 14.74 12.21
CA VAL A 198 -4.77 13.70 13.21
C VAL A 198 -5.30 14.09 14.58
N ALA A 199 -5.11 15.35 15.01
CA ALA A 199 -5.61 15.84 16.28
C ALA A 199 -7.15 15.87 16.35
N SER A 200 -7.82 16.20 15.24
CA SER A 200 -9.28 16.19 15.14
C SER A 200 -9.84 14.76 15.12
N ALA A 201 -9.19 13.82 14.43
CA ALA A 201 -9.54 12.40 14.49
C ALA A 201 -9.36 11.80 15.91
N ALA A 202 -8.30 12.20 16.61
CA ALA A 202 -8.07 11.81 18.00
C ALA A 202 -9.12 12.39 18.95
N LYS A 203 -9.55 13.65 18.74
CA LYS A 203 -10.64 14.27 19.51
C LYS A 203 -12.00 13.63 19.21
N ALA A 204 -12.28 13.30 17.96
CA ALA A 204 -13.50 12.56 17.57
C ALA A 204 -13.57 11.16 18.21
N SER A 205 -12.42 10.55 18.50
CA SER A 205 -12.33 9.25 19.18
C SER A 205 -12.57 9.28 20.70
N THR A 206 -12.74 10.46 21.32
CA THR A 206 -13.04 10.59 22.77
C THR A 206 -14.53 10.48 23.11
N ASN A 207 -15.42 10.48 22.12
CA ASN A 207 -16.78 9.96 22.29
C ASN A 207 -16.76 8.47 21.94
N GLY A 208 -16.69 7.63 22.97
CA GLY A 208 -16.46 6.20 22.85
C GLY A 208 -17.35 5.54 21.80
N HIS A 209 -16.73 5.13 20.70
CA HIS A 209 -16.93 3.89 19.96
C HIS A 209 -15.67 3.70 19.12
N GLN A 210 -15.00 2.55 19.28
CA GLN A 210 -13.76 2.22 18.58
C GLN A 210 -13.98 2.30 17.07
N SER A 211 -13.47 3.37 16.44
CA SER A 211 -13.44 3.50 14.98
C SER A 211 -12.04 3.14 14.53
N GLN A 212 -11.94 2.03 13.79
CA GLN A 212 -10.68 1.55 13.23
C GLN A 212 -10.09 2.58 12.25
N LYS A 213 -8.76 2.59 12.17
CA LYS A 213 -7.92 3.41 11.27
C LYS A 213 -8.51 3.39 9.84
N PRO A 214 -8.58 4.53 9.12
CA PRO A 214 -9.16 4.57 7.78
C PRO A 214 -8.35 3.64 6.87
N LEU A 215 -9.02 2.60 6.38
CA LEU A 215 -8.44 1.58 5.50
C LEU A 215 -8.14 2.21 4.14
N ASN A 216 -6.95 1.94 3.58
CA ASN A 216 -6.66 2.23 2.18
C ASN A 216 -7.68 1.48 1.29
N PRO A 217 -8.16 2.03 0.15
CA PRO A 217 -9.04 1.35 -0.80
C PRO A 217 -8.81 -0.17 -0.97
N VAL A 218 -7.57 -0.63 -1.11
CA VAL A 218 -7.24 -2.06 -1.23
C VAL A 218 -7.51 -2.84 0.06
N GLN A 219 -7.14 -2.28 1.21
CA GLN A 219 -7.42 -2.88 2.51
C GLN A 219 -8.93 -2.94 2.77
N LYS A 220 -9.68 -1.96 2.28
CA LYS A 220 -11.13 -1.92 2.36
C LYS A 220 -11.76 -3.02 1.51
N ILE A 221 -11.33 -3.18 0.27
CA ILE A 221 -11.80 -4.25 -0.63
C ILE A 221 -11.48 -5.63 -0.04
N ALA A 222 -10.23 -5.86 0.38
CA ALA A 222 -9.81 -7.12 0.99
C ALA A 222 -10.61 -7.45 2.25
N LEU A 223 -10.90 -6.44 3.08
CA LEU A 223 -11.71 -6.64 4.28
C LEU A 223 -13.18 -6.91 3.94
N ILE A 224 -13.75 -6.22 2.95
CA ILE A 224 -15.12 -6.50 2.46
C ILE A 224 -15.21 -7.95 1.97
N GLN A 225 -14.27 -8.38 1.11
CA GLN A 225 -14.22 -9.73 0.57
C GLN A 225 -14.13 -10.75 1.71
N LYS A 226 -13.23 -10.52 2.67
CA LYS A 226 -13.05 -11.37 3.85
C LYS A 226 -14.32 -11.48 4.70
N VAL A 227 -15.00 -10.37 4.95
CA VAL A 227 -16.27 -10.38 5.72
C VAL A 227 -17.35 -11.13 4.96
N LEU A 228 -17.43 -10.96 3.65
CA LEU A 228 -18.37 -11.71 2.82
C LEU A 228 -18.07 -13.22 2.91
N ASP A 229 -16.83 -13.64 2.71
CA ASP A 229 -16.44 -15.06 2.69
C ASP A 229 -16.51 -15.75 4.06
N GLU A 230 -16.09 -15.07 5.13
CA GLU A 230 -15.99 -15.68 6.46
C GLU A 230 -17.24 -15.52 7.33
N GLU A 231 -18.06 -14.48 7.11
CA GLU A 231 -19.19 -14.16 8.00
C GLU A 231 -20.55 -14.19 7.31
N VAL A 232 -20.63 -13.80 6.03
CA VAL A 232 -21.91 -13.67 5.32
C VAL A 232 -22.26 -14.94 4.56
N ARG A 233 -21.38 -15.40 3.66
CA ARG A 233 -21.60 -16.56 2.79
C ARG A 233 -21.92 -17.84 3.56
N PRO A 234 -21.25 -18.19 4.68
CA PRO A 234 -21.59 -19.41 5.42
C PRO A 234 -23.04 -19.43 5.93
N VAL A 235 -23.58 -18.27 6.31
CA VAL A 235 -24.96 -18.13 6.76
C VAL A 235 -25.93 -18.25 5.58
N LEU A 236 -25.63 -17.58 4.46
CA LEU A 236 -26.48 -17.63 3.27
C LEU A 236 -26.52 -19.04 2.64
N ILE A 237 -25.38 -19.73 2.60
CA ILE A 237 -25.27 -21.09 2.07
C ILE A 237 -26.07 -22.07 2.93
N ALA A 238 -26.08 -21.90 4.26
CA ALA A 238 -26.90 -22.71 5.15
C ALA A 238 -28.41 -22.56 4.85
N ASP A 239 -28.83 -21.39 4.38
CA ASP A 239 -30.20 -21.07 3.98
C ASP A 239 -30.47 -21.30 2.48
N GLY A 240 -29.53 -21.88 1.73
CA GLY A 240 -29.70 -22.26 0.33
C GLY A 240 -29.52 -21.12 -0.70
N GLY A 241 -28.79 -20.07 -0.34
CA GLY A 241 -28.34 -19.02 -1.27
C GLY A 241 -26.85 -18.74 -1.17
N ASP A 242 -26.38 -17.73 -1.91
CA ASP A 242 -25.00 -17.25 -1.83
C ASP A 242 -24.95 -15.76 -2.18
N VAL A 243 -23.81 -15.12 -1.91
CA VAL A 243 -23.52 -13.75 -2.33
C VAL A 243 -22.13 -13.65 -2.92
N GLU A 244 -22.01 -12.92 -4.01
CA GLU A 244 -20.75 -12.60 -4.67
C GLU A 244 -20.57 -11.08 -4.76
N LEU A 245 -19.36 -10.60 -4.55
CA LEU A 245 -19.02 -9.19 -4.73
C LEU A 245 -18.97 -8.88 -6.23
N TYR A 246 -19.74 -7.90 -6.69
CA TYR A 246 -19.75 -7.48 -8.09
C TYR A 246 -18.81 -6.29 -8.32
N ASP A 247 -18.95 -5.24 -7.52
CA ASP A 247 -18.22 -3.99 -7.70
C ASP A 247 -18.23 -3.12 -6.42
N ILE A 248 -17.25 -2.22 -6.30
CA ILE A 248 -17.12 -1.29 -5.16
C ILE A 248 -16.89 0.13 -5.70
N GLU A 249 -17.87 1.01 -5.47
CA GLU A 249 -17.81 2.43 -5.79
C GLU A 249 -17.76 3.25 -4.50
N GLY A 250 -16.54 3.48 -3.99
CA GLY A 250 -16.33 4.21 -2.74
C GLY A 250 -16.89 3.46 -1.53
N ASP A 251 -18.03 3.91 -0.99
CA ASP A 251 -18.78 3.26 0.10
C ASP A 251 -19.98 2.42 -0.40
N ARG A 252 -20.24 2.41 -1.71
CA ARG A 252 -21.29 1.59 -2.30
C ARG A 252 -20.73 0.24 -2.71
N ILE A 253 -21.29 -0.83 -2.15
CA ILE A 253 -20.87 -2.22 -2.40
C ILE A 253 -21.99 -2.89 -3.19
N LYS A 254 -21.70 -3.21 -4.46
CA LYS A 254 -22.63 -3.94 -5.33
C LYS A 254 -22.40 -5.44 -5.18
N VAL A 255 -23.46 -6.18 -4.87
CA VAL A 255 -23.40 -7.63 -4.66
C VAL A 255 -24.40 -8.36 -5.53
N LEU A 256 -24.01 -9.52 -6.04
CA LEU A 256 -24.86 -10.48 -6.74
C LEU A 256 -25.40 -11.48 -5.73
N LEU A 257 -26.72 -11.54 -5.57
CA LEU A 257 -27.37 -12.55 -4.74
C LEU A 257 -27.71 -13.77 -5.60
N GLN A 258 -27.30 -14.95 -5.15
CA GLN A 258 -27.49 -16.22 -5.87
C GLN A 258 -28.39 -17.19 -5.08
N GLY A 259 -28.94 -18.18 -5.78
CA GLY A 259 -29.78 -19.23 -5.18
C GLY A 259 -31.11 -18.71 -4.61
N ALA A 260 -31.54 -19.24 -3.47
CA ALA A 260 -32.79 -18.85 -2.81
C ALA A 260 -32.86 -17.34 -2.46
N CYS A 261 -31.69 -16.69 -2.35
CA CYS A 261 -31.55 -15.27 -2.05
C CYS A 261 -31.92 -14.35 -3.24
N GLY A 262 -31.95 -14.86 -4.47
CA GLY A 262 -32.21 -14.07 -5.69
C GLY A 262 -33.67 -14.08 -6.18
N SER A 263 -34.54 -14.94 -5.62
CA SER A 263 -35.86 -15.23 -6.22
C SER A 263 -37.08 -14.58 -5.53
N CYS A 264 -36.89 -13.85 -4.42
CA CYS A 264 -37.99 -13.25 -3.66
C CYS A 264 -37.67 -11.80 -3.25
N SER A 265 -38.44 -10.84 -3.77
CA SER A 265 -38.20 -9.40 -3.56
C SER A 265 -38.24 -8.95 -2.09
N SER A 266 -39.06 -9.60 -1.24
CA SER A 266 -39.09 -9.33 0.20
C SER A 266 -37.87 -9.90 0.95
N SER A 267 -37.29 -11.00 0.44
CA SER A 267 -36.09 -11.62 1.00
C SER A 267 -34.83 -10.85 0.58
N MET A 268 -34.78 -10.35 -0.66
CA MET A 268 -33.66 -9.53 -1.15
C MET A 268 -33.45 -8.27 -0.31
N ALA A 269 -34.53 -7.58 0.08
CA ALA A 269 -34.42 -6.41 0.95
C ALA A 269 -33.87 -6.78 2.33
N THR A 270 -34.37 -7.85 2.95
CA THR A 270 -33.92 -8.29 4.28
C THR A 270 -32.46 -8.72 4.27
N LEU A 271 -32.04 -9.47 3.24
CA LEU A 271 -30.67 -9.93 3.06
C LEU A 271 -29.72 -8.77 2.78
N LYS A 272 -30.11 -7.83 1.91
CA LYS A 272 -29.37 -6.58 1.69
C LYS A 272 -29.07 -5.87 3.00
N HIS A 273 -30.06 -5.69 3.86
CA HIS A 273 -29.88 -5.02 5.16
C HIS A 273 -29.00 -5.84 6.12
N ALA A 274 -29.09 -7.17 6.09
CA ALA A 274 -28.25 -8.04 6.92
C ALA A 274 -26.78 -7.96 6.49
N ILE A 275 -26.50 -7.99 5.19
CA ILE A 275 -25.16 -7.86 4.62
C ILE A 275 -24.60 -6.46 4.92
N GLU A 276 -25.42 -5.42 4.71
CA GLU A 276 -25.07 -4.03 5.00
C GLU A 276 -24.74 -3.83 6.49
N ALA A 277 -25.52 -4.39 7.40
CA ALA A 277 -25.24 -4.32 8.84
C ALA A 277 -23.89 -4.96 9.18
N ARG A 278 -23.60 -6.15 8.63
CA ARG A 278 -22.32 -6.85 8.88
C ARG A 278 -21.13 -6.09 8.31
N LEU A 279 -21.24 -5.55 7.10
CA LEU A 279 -20.18 -4.75 6.49
C LEU A 279 -20.00 -3.41 7.22
N ARG A 280 -21.07 -2.80 7.73
CA ARG A 280 -20.97 -1.61 8.57
C ARG A 280 -20.26 -1.86 9.90
N ASP A 281 -20.52 -2.99 10.51
CA ASP A 281 -19.90 -3.38 11.78
C ASP A 281 -18.41 -3.68 11.62
N ARG A 282 -18.01 -4.26 10.49
CA ARG A 282 -16.65 -4.77 10.27
C ARG A 282 -15.74 -3.86 9.46
N VAL A 283 -16.29 -3.00 8.58
CA VAL A 283 -15.52 -2.25 7.59
C VAL A 283 -15.68 -0.74 7.75
N SER A 284 -16.89 -0.20 7.58
CA SER A 284 -17.18 1.24 7.72
C SER A 284 -18.67 1.50 7.86
N LYS A 285 -19.07 2.40 8.76
CA LYS A 285 -20.49 2.76 8.98
C LYS A 285 -21.15 3.40 7.75
N ASP A 286 -20.38 3.97 6.85
CA ASP A 286 -20.88 4.67 5.66
C ASP A 286 -21.24 3.72 4.52
N ILE A 287 -20.96 2.41 4.68
CA ILE A 287 -21.25 1.41 3.65
C ILE A 287 -22.74 1.34 3.34
N VAL A 288 -23.03 1.29 2.04
CA VAL A 288 -24.36 1.01 1.50
C VAL A 288 -24.22 -0.19 0.57
N VAL A 289 -25.02 -1.23 0.81
CA VAL A 289 -25.03 -2.41 -0.07
C VAL A 289 -26.09 -2.21 -1.12
N GLU A 290 -25.84 -2.64 -2.35
CA GLU A 290 -26.82 -2.65 -3.44
C GLU A 290 -26.83 -4.02 -4.10
N ALA A 291 -28.01 -4.64 -4.18
CA ALA A 291 -28.15 -5.90 -4.89
C ALA A 291 -28.28 -5.59 -6.39
N VAL A 292 -27.36 -6.11 -7.19
CA VAL A 292 -27.47 -6.05 -8.64
C VAL A 292 -28.16 -7.32 -9.13
N SER A 293 -29.12 -7.16 -10.03
CA SER A 293 -29.72 -8.30 -10.74
C SER A 293 -28.79 -8.69 -11.88
N PRO A 294 -28.54 -10.00 -12.10
CA PRO A 294 -27.86 -10.48 -13.29
C PRO A 294 -28.64 -10.17 -14.57
#